data_AF-A0A915YYD2-F1
#
_entry.id   AF-A0A915YYD2-F1
#
_cell.length_a   1.000
_cell.length_b   1.000
_cell.length_c   1.000
_cell.angle_alpha   90.00
_cell.angle_beta   90.00
_cell.angle_gamma   90.00
#
_symmetry.space_group_name_H-M   'P 1'
#
loop_
_entity.id
_entity.type
_entity.pdbx_description
1 polymer ?
#
loop_
_entity_poly.entity_id
_entity_poly.type
_entity_poly.pdbx_seq_one_letter_code
_entity_poly.pdbx_strand_id
1 'polypeptide(L)'
;MKVGQFKYIDSMQFMASSLANLAKNLGTDKPLIKRHFKNFSSEHIDLITRKGVYPYEYIDSHDRFKETELPSIHDFYSTLGGKITQDNYKHAQKVWKEFGCKNLGEYHDLYLKTDVLLLADVWTKFRQTAMHHYGLDPSHYVSAPALSWDGMLKMTGIKIELFTDMTMHDFTEKAKRGGIAIAGHRFLKANNPKMGDSFNPSKPTTWISYMLPVVTS
;
A
#
# COMPACT_ATOMS: atom_id res chain seq x y z
N MET A 1 -11.36 -11.86 -10.03
CA MET A 1 -11.53 -12.84 -11.14
C MET A 1 -12.25 -14.07 -10.61
N LYS A 2 -13.19 -14.67 -11.36
CA LYS A 2 -13.81 -15.95 -10.98
C LYS A 2 -13.41 -17.01 -11.99
N VAL A 3 -12.97 -18.18 -11.51
CA VAL A 3 -12.67 -19.35 -12.35
C VAL A 3 -13.40 -20.54 -11.75
N GLY A 4 -14.46 -20.98 -12.42
CA GLY A 4 -15.39 -21.96 -11.85
C GLY A 4 -15.98 -21.47 -10.52
N GLN A 5 -15.81 -22.26 -9.47
CA GLN A 5 -16.29 -21.94 -8.12
C GLN A 5 -15.31 -21.09 -7.30
N PHE A 6 -14.09 -20.86 -7.82
CA PHE A 6 -13.08 -20.09 -7.11
C PHE A 6 -13.18 -18.60 -7.42
N LYS A 7 -13.09 -17.78 -6.37
CA LYS A 7 -13.03 -16.33 -6.46
C LYS A 7 -11.63 -15.87 -6.05
N TYR A 8 -10.93 -15.25 -7.00
CA TYR A 8 -9.65 -14.60 -6.78
C TYR A 8 -9.88 -13.12 -6.49
N ILE A 9 -9.35 -12.69 -5.35
CA ILE A 9 -9.45 -11.33 -4.84
C ILE A 9 -8.03 -10.78 -4.72
N ASP A 10 -7.83 -9.56 -5.20
CA ASP A 10 -6.57 -8.84 -5.05
C ASP A 10 -6.62 -8.05 -3.74
N SER A 11 -5.76 -8.41 -2.78
CA SER A 11 -5.66 -7.73 -1.48
C SER A 11 -5.27 -6.26 -1.63
N MET A 12 -4.56 -5.87 -2.69
CA MET A 12 -4.15 -4.49 -2.95
C MET A 12 -5.34 -3.58 -3.24
N GLN A 13 -6.44 -4.12 -3.76
CA GLN A 13 -7.71 -3.40 -3.96
C GLN A 13 -8.41 -3.04 -2.65
N PHE A 14 -7.95 -3.58 -1.53
CA PHE A 14 -8.47 -3.29 -0.19
C PHE A 14 -7.46 -2.54 0.67
N MET A 15 -6.20 -2.95 0.61
CA MET A 15 -5.11 -2.43 1.42
C MET A 15 -3.96 -2.04 0.50
N ALA A 16 -4.04 -0.84 -0.09
CA ALA A 16 -3.08 -0.30 -1.05
C ALA A 16 -1.76 0.13 -0.37
N SER A 17 -1.04 -0.82 0.24
CA SER A 17 0.24 -0.61 0.92
C SER A 17 1.11 -1.86 0.80
N SER A 18 2.41 -1.72 1.05
CA SER A 18 3.33 -2.86 1.01
C SER A 18 3.04 -3.84 2.14
N LEU A 19 3.26 -5.14 1.87
CA LEU A 19 3.10 -6.19 2.89
C LEU A 19 3.96 -5.89 4.13
N ALA A 20 5.17 -5.35 3.96
CA ALA A 20 6.03 -4.96 5.07
C ALA A 20 5.38 -3.89 5.97
N ASN A 21 4.71 -2.89 5.40
CA ASN A 21 4.00 -1.87 6.17
C ASN A 21 2.76 -2.46 6.86
N LEU A 22 2.01 -3.33 6.18
CA LEU A 22 0.84 -3.98 6.76
C LEU A 22 1.22 -4.93 7.91
N ALA A 23 2.27 -5.74 7.72
CA ALA A 23 2.82 -6.61 8.76
C ALA A 23 3.38 -5.83 9.95
N LYS A 24 3.97 -4.65 9.73
CA LYS A 24 4.39 -3.74 10.80
C LYS A 24 3.18 -3.23 11.60
N ASN A 25 2.09 -2.86 10.94
CA ASN A 25 0.87 -2.39 11.60
C ASN A 25 0.20 -3.46 12.48
N LEU A 26 0.35 -4.74 12.14
CA LEU A 26 -0.10 -5.84 13.01
C LEU A 26 0.69 -5.96 14.32
N GLY A 27 1.88 -5.35 14.43
CA GLY A 27 2.72 -5.48 15.61
C GLY A 27 3.04 -6.96 15.90
N THR A 28 2.76 -7.43 17.11
CA THR A 28 2.99 -8.83 17.51
C THR A 28 1.77 -9.74 17.25
N ASP A 29 0.66 -9.21 16.75
CA ASP A 29 -0.59 -9.95 16.48
C ASP A 29 -0.51 -10.68 15.13
N LYS A 30 0.31 -11.74 15.09
CA LYS A 30 0.53 -12.59 13.91
C LYS A 30 0.34 -14.07 14.25
N PRO A 31 -0.90 -14.51 14.53
CA PRO A 31 -1.16 -15.85 15.07
C PRO A 31 -0.86 -16.98 14.07
N LEU A 32 -1.09 -16.80 12.77
CA LEU A 32 -0.89 -17.85 11.78
C LEU A 32 0.59 -18.13 11.59
N ILE A 33 1.42 -17.10 11.45
CA ILE A 33 2.88 -17.29 11.33
C ILE A 33 3.47 -17.88 12.61
N LYS A 34 3.04 -17.40 13.80
CA LYS A 34 3.49 -17.94 15.10
C LYS A 34 3.10 -19.40 15.26
N ARG A 35 1.89 -19.78 14.84
CA ARG A 35 1.42 -21.17 14.89
C ARG A 35 2.20 -22.06 13.92
N HIS A 36 2.53 -21.54 12.74
CA HIS A 36 3.27 -22.29 11.73
C HIS A 36 4.72 -22.53 12.15
N PHE A 37 5.40 -21.50 12.67
CA PHE A 37 6.77 -21.55 13.15
C PHE A 37 6.85 -21.76 14.67
N LYS A 38 5.89 -22.46 15.27
CA LYS A 38 5.79 -22.66 16.74
C LYS A 38 7.00 -23.31 17.39
N ASN A 39 7.81 -24.03 16.62
CA ASN A 39 9.03 -24.70 17.07
C ASN A 39 10.26 -23.78 17.03
N PHE A 40 10.13 -22.57 16.49
CA PHE A 40 11.19 -21.57 16.44
C PHE A 40 11.03 -20.54 17.56
N SER A 41 12.13 -19.92 17.98
CA SER A 41 12.08 -18.87 19.01
C SER A 41 11.37 -17.60 18.49
N SER A 42 10.97 -16.73 19.41
CA SER A 42 10.40 -15.42 19.06
C SER A 42 11.34 -14.60 18.17
N GLU A 43 12.65 -14.67 18.41
CA GLU A 43 13.66 -13.96 17.62
C GLU A 43 13.70 -14.43 16.15
N HIS A 44 13.51 -15.73 15.91
CA HIS A 44 13.42 -16.27 14.55
C HIS A 44 12.17 -15.78 13.83
N ILE A 45 11.03 -15.75 14.54
CA ILE A 45 9.76 -15.25 13.99
C ILE A 45 9.87 -13.75 13.69
N ASP A 46 10.49 -12.96 14.57
CA ASP A 46 10.75 -11.54 14.35
C ASP A 46 11.70 -11.32 13.16
N LEU A 47 12.65 -12.22 12.95
CA LEU A 47 13.56 -12.18 11.81
C LEU A 47 12.81 -12.32 10.48
N ILE A 48 11.92 -13.30 10.35
CA ILE A 48 11.19 -13.55 9.09
C ILE A 48 9.97 -12.65 8.89
N THR A 49 9.39 -12.11 9.97
CA THR A 49 8.23 -11.18 9.86
C THR A 49 8.63 -9.76 9.45
N ARG A 50 9.93 -9.47 9.36
CA ARG A 50 10.47 -8.22 8.83
C ARG A 50 10.41 -8.23 7.29
N LYS A 51 10.72 -7.11 6.65
CA LYS A 51 10.79 -7.01 5.18
C LYS A 51 11.80 -8.04 4.65
N GLY A 52 11.29 -9.06 3.95
CA GLY A 52 12.11 -10.06 3.29
C GLY A 52 12.99 -9.46 2.18
N VAL A 53 14.13 -10.10 1.92
CA VAL A 53 15.12 -9.70 0.93
C VAL A 53 15.35 -10.89 0.01
N TYR A 54 15.07 -10.72 -1.28
CA TYR A 54 15.05 -11.82 -2.23
C TYR A 54 15.67 -11.40 -3.58
N PRO A 55 16.52 -12.25 -4.20
CA PRO A 55 17.19 -11.92 -5.46
C PRO A 55 16.30 -12.33 -6.65
N TYR A 56 15.25 -11.55 -6.92
CA TYR A 56 14.20 -11.92 -7.90
C TYR A 56 14.75 -12.19 -9.30
N GLU A 57 15.62 -11.32 -9.80
CA GLU A 57 16.18 -11.38 -11.15
C GLU A 57 17.25 -12.47 -11.30
N TYR A 58 17.90 -12.85 -10.20
CA TYR A 58 18.89 -13.94 -10.20
C TYR A 58 18.24 -15.31 -10.37
N ILE A 59 17.00 -15.48 -9.90
CA ILE A 59 16.26 -16.74 -9.93
C ILE A 59 15.57 -16.87 -11.30
N ASP A 60 16.40 -17.07 -12.32
CA ASP A 60 16.02 -17.12 -13.73
C ASP A 60 15.74 -18.54 -14.26
N SER A 61 16.13 -19.55 -13.48
CA SER A 61 16.04 -20.96 -13.88
C SER A 61 15.90 -21.87 -12.66
N HIS A 62 15.36 -23.06 -12.88
CA HIS A 62 15.16 -24.03 -11.81
C HIS A 62 16.49 -24.55 -11.22
N ASP A 63 17.57 -24.51 -11.99
CA ASP A 63 18.89 -24.94 -11.53
C ASP A 63 19.46 -24.00 -10.46
N ARG A 64 19.10 -22.70 -10.47
CA ARG A 64 19.48 -21.76 -9.41
C ARG A 64 19.04 -22.22 -8.04
N PHE A 65 17.87 -22.86 -7.91
CA PHE A 65 17.39 -23.36 -6.63
C PHE A 65 18.28 -24.45 -6.01
N LYS A 66 19.12 -25.11 -6.81
CA LYS A 66 20.06 -26.14 -6.33
C LYS A 66 21.35 -25.54 -5.79
N GLU A 67 21.63 -24.26 -6.03
CA GLU A 67 22.83 -23.59 -5.54
C GLU A 67 22.82 -23.54 -4.01
N THR A 68 23.97 -23.87 -3.41
CA THR A 68 24.12 -24.08 -1.96
C THR A 68 24.60 -22.85 -1.21
N GLU A 69 24.69 -21.70 -1.89
CA GLU A 69 25.12 -20.43 -1.33
C GLU A 69 24.22 -19.29 -1.79
N LEU A 70 24.18 -18.22 -1.01
CA LEU A 70 23.53 -16.98 -1.44
C LEU A 70 24.37 -16.31 -2.53
N PRO A 71 23.74 -15.76 -3.59
CA PRO A 71 24.45 -15.03 -4.62
C PRO A 71 25.00 -13.72 -4.06
N SER A 72 25.84 -13.04 -4.85
CA SER A 72 26.48 -11.81 -4.40
C SER A 72 25.46 -10.71 -4.15
N ILE A 73 25.82 -9.69 -3.35
CA ILE A 73 24.95 -8.52 -3.10
C ILE A 73 24.52 -7.82 -4.40
N HIS A 74 25.32 -7.90 -5.46
CA HIS A 74 25.01 -7.30 -6.76
C HIS A 74 23.86 -8.02 -7.47
N ASP A 75 23.69 -9.31 -7.22
CA ASP A 75 22.66 -10.16 -7.81
C ASP A 75 21.29 -10.02 -7.10
N PHE A 76 21.24 -9.29 -5.98
CA PHE A 76 20.01 -8.89 -5.33
C PHE A 76 19.37 -7.62 -5.92
N TYR A 77 19.92 -7.09 -7.01
CA TYR A 77 19.30 -6.00 -7.75
C TYR A 77 17.91 -6.41 -8.25
N SER A 78 16.93 -5.49 -8.13
CA SER A 78 15.63 -5.66 -8.77
C SER A 78 15.23 -4.48 -9.62
N THR A 79 14.48 -4.73 -10.69
CA THR A 79 13.98 -3.68 -11.60
C THR A 79 13.06 -2.69 -10.87
N LEU A 80 12.27 -3.20 -9.92
CA LEU A 80 11.32 -2.41 -9.15
C LEU A 80 11.95 -1.69 -7.94
N GLY A 81 12.95 -2.30 -7.30
CA GLY A 81 13.53 -1.84 -6.03
C GLY A 81 14.95 -1.31 -6.13
N GLY A 82 15.62 -1.48 -7.27
CA GLY A 82 17.02 -1.14 -7.47
C GLY A 82 17.98 -2.02 -6.67
N LYS A 83 19.13 -1.44 -6.31
CA LYS A 83 20.16 -2.11 -5.50
C LYS A 83 19.73 -2.16 -4.03
N ILE A 84 20.07 -3.25 -3.34
CA ILE A 84 19.87 -3.36 -1.90
C ILE A 84 21.02 -2.72 -1.11
N THR A 85 20.76 -2.42 0.17
CA THR A 85 21.80 -1.97 1.10
C THR A 85 22.58 -3.14 1.68
N GLN A 86 23.78 -2.87 2.20
CA GLN A 86 24.59 -3.89 2.89
C GLN A 86 23.84 -4.49 4.09
N ASP A 87 23.04 -3.69 4.81
CA ASP A 87 22.27 -4.17 5.96
C ASP A 87 21.15 -5.13 5.56
N ASN A 88 20.51 -4.90 4.41
CA ASN A 88 19.53 -5.84 3.85
C ASN A 88 20.20 -7.15 3.44
N TYR A 89 21.41 -7.09 2.86
CA TYR A 89 22.16 -8.29 2.50
C TYR A 89 22.59 -9.08 3.74
N LYS A 90 23.12 -8.41 4.77
CA LYS A 90 23.41 -9.03 6.07
C LYS A 90 22.18 -9.68 6.69
N HIS A 91 21.01 -9.07 6.52
CA HIS A 91 19.75 -9.64 6.98
C HIS A 91 19.41 -10.95 6.24
N ALA A 92 19.53 -10.98 4.91
CA ALA A 92 19.35 -12.21 4.11
C ALA A 92 20.32 -13.33 4.55
N GLN A 93 21.61 -12.98 4.75
CA GLN A 93 22.61 -13.92 5.25
C GLN A 93 22.27 -14.46 6.64
N LYS A 94 21.74 -13.61 7.52
CA LYS A 94 21.28 -14.02 8.85
C LYS A 94 20.09 -14.99 8.74
N VAL A 95 19.07 -14.67 7.92
CA VAL A 95 17.92 -15.56 7.71
C VAL A 95 18.37 -16.92 7.18
N TRP A 96 19.21 -16.93 6.15
CA TRP A 96 19.78 -18.16 5.59
C TRP A 96 20.44 -19.04 6.65
N LYS A 97 21.29 -18.44 7.50
CA LYS A 97 22.03 -19.14 8.55
C LYS A 97 21.12 -19.64 9.67
N GLU A 98 20.28 -18.79 10.23
CA GLU A 98 19.43 -19.13 11.40
C GLU A 98 18.38 -20.19 11.05
N PHE A 99 17.87 -20.18 9.81
CA PHE A 99 16.92 -21.19 9.34
C PHE A 99 17.59 -22.41 8.70
N GLY A 100 18.92 -22.45 8.65
CA GLY A 100 19.69 -23.59 8.16
C GLY A 100 19.41 -23.93 6.70
N CYS A 101 19.18 -22.93 5.86
CA CYS A 101 18.90 -23.12 4.43
C CYS A 101 20.11 -23.78 3.75
N LYS A 102 19.88 -24.91 3.07
CA LYS A 102 20.93 -25.67 2.38
C LYS A 102 21.14 -25.23 0.95
N ASN A 103 20.11 -24.65 0.34
CA ASN A 103 20.12 -24.20 -1.04
C ASN A 103 19.12 -23.06 -1.27
N LEU A 104 19.22 -22.39 -2.42
CA LEU A 104 18.35 -21.28 -2.79
C LEU A 104 16.87 -21.69 -2.89
N GLY A 105 16.57 -22.96 -3.16
CA GLY A 105 15.21 -23.51 -3.11
C GLY A 105 14.59 -23.46 -1.72
N GLU A 106 15.30 -23.93 -0.70
CA GLU A 106 14.83 -23.86 0.69
C GLU A 106 14.66 -22.39 1.16
N TYR A 107 15.56 -21.50 0.75
CA TYR A 107 15.44 -20.07 1.03
C TYR A 107 14.24 -19.43 0.32
N HIS A 108 13.99 -19.81 -0.94
CA HIS A 108 12.81 -19.40 -1.70
C HIS A 108 11.52 -19.86 -1.04
N ASP A 109 11.43 -21.14 -0.66
CA ASP A 109 10.26 -21.68 0.03
C ASP A 109 10.01 -20.98 1.36
N LEU A 110 11.06 -20.70 2.14
CA LEU A 110 10.96 -19.94 3.38
C LEU A 110 10.44 -18.52 3.12
N TYR A 111 10.99 -17.83 2.12
CA TYR A 111 10.58 -16.49 1.72
C TYR A 111 9.10 -16.45 1.33
N LEU A 112 8.70 -17.30 0.37
CA LEU A 112 7.32 -17.36 -0.13
C LEU A 112 6.33 -17.75 0.97
N LYS A 113 6.68 -18.75 1.78
CA LYS A 113 5.82 -19.20 2.87
C LYS A 113 5.60 -18.09 3.89
N THR A 114 6.64 -17.32 4.19
CA THR A 114 6.53 -16.18 5.11
C THR A 114 5.63 -15.10 4.51
N ASP A 115 5.83 -14.71 3.26
CA ASP A 115 5.00 -13.70 2.58
C ASP A 115 3.51 -14.10 2.57
N VAL A 116 3.21 -15.37 2.25
CA VAL A 116 1.83 -15.90 2.25
C VAL A 116 1.23 -15.91 3.65
N LEU A 117 1.97 -16.35 4.68
CA LEU A 117 1.49 -16.39 6.06
C LEU A 117 1.26 -14.99 6.62
N LEU A 118 2.16 -14.04 6.33
CA LEU A 118 2.00 -12.64 6.70
C LEU A 118 0.78 -12.02 6.06
N LEU A 119 0.58 -12.24 4.75
CA LEU A 119 -0.60 -11.74 4.06
C LEU A 119 -1.88 -12.36 4.62
N ALA A 120 -1.84 -13.64 4.99
CA ALA A 120 -2.98 -14.33 5.62
C ALA A 120 -3.30 -13.73 7.00
N ASP A 121 -2.30 -13.43 7.83
CA ASP A 121 -2.50 -12.76 9.12
C ASP A 121 -3.10 -11.36 8.93
N VAL A 122 -2.57 -10.58 7.98
CA VAL A 122 -3.08 -9.25 7.61
C VAL A 122 -4.54 -9.33 7.15
N TRP A 123 -4.84 -10.23 6.22
CA TRP A 123 -6.20 -10.40 5.69
C TRP A 123 -7.17 -10.87 6.76
N THR A 124 -6.75 -11.79 7.63
CA THR A 124 -7.56 -12.28 8.75
C THR A 124 -7.91 -11.14 9.70
N LYS A 125 -6.92 -10.32 10.07
CA LYS A 125 -7.16 -9.15 10.92
C LYS A 125 -8.09 -8.15 10.25
N PHE A 126 -7.88 -7.87 8.97
CA PHE A 126 -8.74 -6.97 8.21
C PHE A 126 -10.20 -7.45 8.18
N ARG A 127 -10.43 -8.75 7.94
CA ARG A 127 -11.77 -9.36 8.01
C ARG A 127 -12.41 -9.20 9.38
N GLN A 128 -11.67 -9.47 10.46
CA GLN A 128 -12.17 -9.31 11.83
C GLN A 128 -12.58 -7.87 12.11
N THR A 129 -11.73 -6.91 11.75
CA THR A 129 -12.00 -5.47 11.92
C THR A 129 -13.21 -5.02 11.11
N ALA A 130 -13.30 -5.41 9.84
CA ALA A 130 -14.43 -5.07 8.98
C ALA A 130 -15.75 -5.69 9.49
N MET A 131 -15.70 -6.94 9.95
CA MET A 131 -16.86 -7.60 10.55
C MET A 131 -17.27 -6.91 11.86
N HIS A 132 -16.32 -6.49 12.69
CA HIS A 132 -16.61 -5.81 13.95
C HIS A 132 -17.26 -4.43 13.74
N HIS A 133 -16.73 -3.61 12.82
CA HIS A 133 -17.21 -2.24 12.62
C HIS A 133 -18.40 -2.14 11.66
N TYR A 134 -18.42 -2.93 10.59
CA TYR A 134 -19.43 -2.83 9.53
C TYR A 134 -20.39 -4.04 9.54
N GLY A 135 -20.02 -5.16 10.18
CA GLY A 135 -20.76 -6.42 10.07
C GLY A 135 -20.80 -6.94 8.63
N LEU A 136 -19.74 -6.69 7.87
CA LEU A 136 -19.56 -7.10 6.48
C LEU A 136 -18.21 -7.82 6.34
N ASP A 137 -18.19 -8.96 5.64
CA ASP A 137 -16.93 -9.65 5.33
C ASP A 137 -16.34 -9.12 4.02
N PRO A 138 -15.13 -8.53 4.03
CA PRO A 138 -14.48 -8.00 2.83
C PRO A 138 -14.27 -9.06 1.74
N SER A 139 -14.23 -10.34 2.09
CA SER A 139 -14.04 -11.46 1.13
C SER A 139 -15.23 -11.61 0.16
N HIS A 140 -16.40 -11.05 0.49
CA HIS A 140 -17.54 -11.04 -0.44
C HIS A 140 -17.45 -9.93 -1.50
N TYR A 141 -16.55 -8.97 -1.33
CA TYR A 141 -16.39 -7.82 -2.21
C TYR A 141 -15.24 -8.00 -3.20
N VAL A 142 -15.15 -7.11 -4.18
CA VAL A 142 -14.05 -7.07 -5.15
C VAL A 142 -12.97 -6.06 -4.77
N SER A 143 -13.30 -5.04 -3.99
CA SER A 143 -12.41 -3.95 -3.56
C SER A 143 -12.94 -3.25 -2.31
N ALA A 144 -12.10 -2.42 -1.68
CA ALA A 144 -12.50 -1.58 -0.54
C ALA A 144 -13.64 -0.59 -0.89
N PRO A 145 -13.65 0.11 -2.04
CA PRO A 145 -14.78 0.98 -2.39
C PRO A 145 -16.13 0.26 -2.44
N ALA A 146 -16.18 -0.97 -2.96
CA ALA A 146 -17.41 -1.76 -2.98
C ALA A 146 -17.87 -2.13 -1.55
N LEU A 147 -16.93 -2.51 -0.68
CA LEU A 147 -17.20 -2.74 0.74
C LEU A 147 -17.70 -1.47 1.44
N SER A 148 -17.06 -0.33 1.18
CA SER A 148 -17.42 0.96 1.78
C SER A 148 -18.80 1.45 1.33
N TRP A 149 -19.17 1.21 0.06
CA TRP A 149 -20.48 1.52 -0.47
C TRP A 149 -21.59 0.76 0.28
N ASP A 150 -21.46 -0.56 0.40
CA ASP A 150 -22.43 -1.37 1.14
C ASP A 150 -22.41 -1.05 2.64
N GLY A 151 -21.24 -0.73 3.19
CA GLY A 151 -21.09 -0.23 4.55
C GLY A 151 -21.91 1.05 4.78
N MET A 152 -21.78 2.03 3.87
CA MET A 152 -22.56 3.28 3.92
C MET A 152 -24.06 3.02 3.81
N LEU A 153 -24.51 2.19 2.86
CA LEU A 153 -25.92 1.83 2.72
C LEU A 153 -26.47 1.17 3.98
N LYS A 154 -25.73 0.22 4.55
CA LYS A 154 -26.12 -0.49 5.78
C LYS A 154 -26.19 0.44 6.98
N MET A 155 -25.23 1.36 7.13
CA MET A 155 -25.19 2.31 8.24
C MET A 155 -26.28 3.37 8.17
N THR A 156 -26.59 3.87 6.97
CA THR A 156 -27.57 4.94 6.78
C THR A 156 -29.00 4.42 6.60
N GLY A 157 -29.17 3.18 6.14
CA GLY A 157 -30.47 2.61 5.79
C GLY A 157 -31.13 3.25 4.57
N ILE A 158 -30.42 4.14 3.87
CA ILE A 158 -30.95 4.89 2.74
C ILE A 158 -31.07 3.96 1.52
N LYS A 159 -32.17 4.10 0.78
CA LYS A 159 -32.32 3.54 -0.57
C LYS A 159 -31.99 4.62 -1.57
N ILE A 160 -30.92 4.42 -2.33
CA ILE A 160 -30.52 5.36 -3.38
C ILE A 160 -31.39 5.11 -4.61
N GLU A 161 -32.02 6.18 -5.10
CA GLU A 161 -32.82 6.15 -6.31
C GLU A 161 -31.92 6.14 -7.55
N LEU A 162 -32.38 5.46 -8.60
CA LEU A 162 -31.69 5.47 -9.90
C LEU A 162 -32.04 6.76 -10.64
N PHE A 163 -31.10 7.25 -11.45
CA PHE A 163 -31.42 8.35 -12.37
C PHE A 163 -32.51 7.92 -13.34
N THR A 164 -33.55 8.75 -13.46
CA THR A 164 -34.71 8.50 -14.31
C THR A 164 -34.56 9.09 -15.71
N ASP A 165 -33.64 10.03 -15.89
CA ASP A 165 -33.36 10.69 -17.17
C ASP A 165 -31.91 11.19 -17.29
N MET A 166 -31.53 11.59 -18.50
CA MET A 166 -30.17 12.03 -18.83
C MET A 166 -29.81 13.38 -18.20
N THR A 167 -30.78 14.23 -17.90
CA THR A 167 -30.52 15.56 -17.32
C THR A 167 -30.01 15.45 -15.89
N MET A 168 -30.55 14.52 -15.09
CA MET A 168 -30.02 14.23 -13.75
C MET A 168 -28.57 13.73 -13.79
N HIS A 169 -28.27 12.84 -14.74
CA HIS A 169 -26.93 12.32 -14.96
C HIS A 169 -25.97 13.46 -15.34
N ASP A 170 -26.32 14.25 -16.35
CA ASP A 170 -25.49 15.36 -16.85
C ASP A 170 -25.26 16.44 -15.80
N PHE A 171 -26.29 16.76 -15.01
CA PHE A 171 -26.16 17.68 -13.88
C PHE A 171 -25.13 17.16 -12.86
N THR A 172 -25.25 15.89 -12.48
CA THR A 172 -24.33 15.26 -11.51
C THR A 172 -22.91 15.19 -12.04
N GLU A 173 -22.72 14.78 -13.29
CA GLU A 173 -21.40 14.70 -13.92
C GLU A 173 -20.74 16.08 -14.05
N LYS A 174 -21.51 17.11 -14.44
CA LYS A 174 -21.03 18.50 -14.48
C LYS A 174 -20.72 19.06 -13.10
N ALA A 175 -21.32 18.55 -12.04
CA ALA A 175 -21.06 18.98 -10.66
C ALA A 175 -19.84 18.28 -10.04
N LYS A 176 -19.39 17.14 -10.55
CA LYS A 176 -18.21 16.43 -10.01
C LYS A 176 -16.95 17.30 -10.10
N ARG A 177 -16.27 17.47 -8.97
CA ARG A 177 -14.97 18.13 -8.86
C ARG A 177 -14.01 17.20 -8.13
N GLY A 178 -12.75 17.20 -8.54
CA GLY A 178 -11.68 16.55 -7.79
C GLY A 178 -11.36 17.32 -6.51
N GLY A 179 -10.37 16.82 -5.76
CA GLY A 179 -9.83 17.57 -4.62
C GLY A 179 -9.24 18.91 -5.08
N ILE A 180 -9.47 19.96 -4.29
CA ILE A 180 -8.88 21.27 -4.54
C ILE A 180 -7.36 21.16 -4.32
N ALA A 181 -6.57 21.35 -5.37
CA ALA A 181 -5.12 21.41 -5.30
C ALA A 181 -4.65 22.85 -5.54
N ILE A 182 -4.01 23.46 -4.53
CA ILE A 182 -3.48 24.82 -4.61
C ILE A 182 -1.95 24.76 -4.53
N ALA A 183 -1.28 25.10 -5.62
CA ALA A 183 0.16 25.35 -5.64
C ALA A 183 0.39 26.87 -5.54
N GLY A 184 0.33 27.39 -4.30
CA GLY A 184 0.58 28.79 -4.01
C GLY A 184 1.93 29.01 -3.32
N HIS A 185 2.56 30.16 -3.55
CA HIS A 185 3.67 30.60 -2.71
C HIS A 185 3.15 30.95 -1.31
N ARG A 186 3.78 30.40 -0.26
CA ARG A 186 3.43 30.70 1.15
C ARG A 186 3.53 32.18 1.49
N PHE A 187 4.38 32.90 0.77
CA PHE A 187 4.55 34.33 0.89
C PHE A 187 4.77 34.94 -0.48
N LEU A 188 3.97 35.93 -0.83
CA LEU A 188 4.14 36.75 -2.01
C LEU A 188 3.99 38.20 -1.55
N LYS A 189 4.98 39.05 -1.86
CA LYS A 189 4.90 40.49 -1.62
C LYS A 189 4.79 41.18 -2.96
N ALA A 190 3.68 41.87 -3.20
CA ALA A 190 3.53 42.76 -4.34
C ALA A 190 4.59 43.87 -4.25
N ASN A 191 5.02 44.40 -5.39
CA ASN A 191 5.81 45.61 -5.47
C ASN A 191 5.06 46.58 -6.39
N ASN A 192 4.07 47.31 -5.88
CA ASN A 192 3.30 48.24 -6.68
C ASN A 192 3.33 49.67 -6.09
N PRO A 193 3.17 50.72 -6.93
CA PRO A 193 3.26 52.11 -6.49
C PRO A 193 2.24 52.53 -5.42
N LYS A 194 1.14 51.77 -5.25
CA LYS A 194 0.10 52.07 -4.25
C LYS A 194 0.51 51.65 -2.83
N MET A 195 1.67 51.04 -2.64
CA MET A 195 2.18 50.61 -1.34
C MET A 195 2.96 51.71 -0.57
N GLY A 196 2.99 52.95 -1.08
CA GLY A 196 3.68 54.07 -0.43
C GLY A 196 5.16 53.79 -0.19
N ASP A 197 5.65 54.05 1.03
CA ASP A 197 7.06 53.91 1.43
C ASP A 197 7.63 52.48 1.27
N SER A 198 6.75 51.48 1.12
CA SER A 198 7.15 50.08 0.89
C SER A 198 7.38 49.73 -0.59
N PHE A 199 7.12 50.65 -1.53
CA PHE A 199 7.39 50.47 -2.95
C PHE A 199 8.88 50.66 -3.26
N ASN A 200 9.46 49.74 -4.04
CA ASN A 200 10.84 49.85 -4.47
C ASN A 200 10.91 50.05 -6.00
N PRO A 201 11.28 51.25 -6.49
CA PRO A 201 11.35 51.56 -7.92
C PRO A 201 12.47 50.82 -8.67
N SER A 202 13.46 50.24 -7.94
CA SER A 202 14.53 49.43 -8.53
C SER A 202 14.13 47.98 -8.84
N LYS A 203 12.94 47.54 -8.39
CA LYS A 203 12.41 46.19 -8.64
C LYS A 203 11.23 46.26 -9.62
N PRO A 204 10.98 45.18 -10.41
CA PRO A 204 9.82 45.12 -11.29
C PRO A 204 8.51 45.37 -10.53
N THR A 205 7.56 46.03 -11.19
CA THR A 205 6.23 46.24 -10.61
C THR A 205 5.45 44.93 -10.62
N THR A 206 4.96 44.50 -9.46
CA THR A 206 4.18 43.26 -9.31
C THR A 206 2.89 43.51 -8.52
N TRP A 207 1.83 42.80 -8.90
CA TRP A 207 0.51 42.89 -8.29
C TRP A 207 0.11 41.52 -7.71
N ILE A 208 -0.66 41.53 -6.63
CA ILE A 208 -1.31 40.31 -6.11
C ILE A 208 -2.78 40.40 -6.51
N SER A 209 -3.27 39.37 -7.20
CA SER A 209 -4.70 39.23 -7.49
C SER A 209 -5.31 38.31 -6.45
N TYR A 210 -6.34 38.80 -5.75
CA TYR A 210 -7.16 37.98 -4.86
C TYR A 210 -8.32 37.41 -5.68
N MET A 211 -8.29 36.11 -5.96
CA MET A 211 -9.44 35.43 -6.58
C MET A 211 -10.31 34.84 -5.48
N LEU A 212 -11.50 35.41 -5.29
CA LEU A 212 -12.58 34.72 -4.59
C LEU A 212 -13.10 33.61 -5.51
N PRO A 213 -13.07 32.34 -5.10
CA PRO A 213 -13.78 31.31 -5.83
C PRO A 213 -15.28 31.59 -5.69
N VAL A 214 -15.85 32.26 -6.69
CA VAL A 214 -17.31 32.35 -6.82
C VAL A 214 -17.76 31.01 -7.36
N VAL A 215 -18.38 30.20 -6.50
CA VAL A 215 -19.11 29.01 -6.91
C VAL A 215 -20.39 29.51 -7.55
N THR A 216 -20.40 29.70 -8.87
CA THR A 216 -21.65 29.92 -9.61
C THR A 216 -22.41 28.60 -9.64
N SER A 217 -23.51 28.56 -8.87
CA SER A 217 -24.55 27.53 -8.88
C SER A 217 -25.33 27.51 -10.19
#